data_AF-A0A6A7KZL0-F1
#
_entry.id   AF-A0A6A7KZL0-F1
#
_cell.length_a   1.000
_cell.length_b   1.000
_cell.length_c   1.000
_cell.angle_alpha   90.00
_cell.angle_beta   90.00
_cell.angle_gamma   90.00
#
_symmetry.space_group_name_H-M   'P 1'
#
loop_
_entity.id
_entity.type
_entity.pdbx_description
1 polymer ?
#
loop_
_entity_poly.entity_id
_entity_poly.type
_entity_poly.pdbx_seq_one_letter_code
_entity_poly.pdbx_strand_id
1 'polypeptide(L)' 'MASLTPARLIGIEAEVGSLEPGKLADNHVLDRQLYTQRVFIEG' A
#
# COMPACT_ATOMS: atom_id res chain seq x y z
N MET A 1 8.75 5.51 3.69
CA MET A 1 8.73 6.26 2.41
C MET A 1 8.54 5.32 1.22
N ALA A 2 7.55 4.42 1.25
CA ALA A 2 7.35 3.43 0.16
C ALA A 2 5.88 3.28 -0.27
N SER A 3 4.95 4.01 0.35
CA SER A 3 3.51 3.92 0.07
C SER A 3 2.85 5.31 0.09
N LEU A 4 2.56 5.86 1.27
CA LEU A 4 1.84 7.14 1.40
C LEU A 4 2.62 8.34 0.83
N THR A 5 3.95 8.35 0.99
CA THR A 5 4.79 9.44 0.49
C THR A 5 4.71 9.60 -1.04
N PRO A 6 4.98 8.55 -1.86
CA PRO A 6 4.80 8.67 -3.31
C PRO A 6 3.33 8.91 -3.71
N ALA A 7 2.35 8.31 -3.03
CA ALA A 7 0.93 8.56 -3.32
C ALA A 7 0.56 10.05 -3.18
N ARG A 8 1.02 10.71 -2.11
CA ARG A 8 0.84 12.15 -1.90
C ARG A 8 1.56 13.01 -2.94
N LEU A 9 2.74 12.60 -3.38
CA LEU A 9 3.53 13.36 -4.36
C LEU A 9 2.82 13.47 -5.72
N ILE A 10 1.99 12.48 -6.07
CA ILE A 10 1.24 12.46 -7.33
C ILE A 10 -0.27 12.68 -7.13
N GLY A 11 -0.72 12.97 -5.91
CA GLY A 11 -2.10 13.35 -5.60
C GLY A 11 -3.13 12.21 -5.62
N ILE A 12 -2.72 10.97 -5.35
CA ILE A 12 -3.61 9.79 -5.31
C ILE A 12 -3.77 9.20 -3.90
N GLU A 13 -3.39 9.92 -2.85
CA GLU A 13 -3.42 9.41 -1.47
C GLU A 13 -4.83 9.14 -0.94
N ALA A 14 -5.86 9.70 -1.56
CA ALA A 14 -7.25 9.39 -1.25
C ALA A 14 -7.61 7.95 -1.65
N GLU A 15 -6.91 7.38 -2.62
CA GLU A 15 -7.19 6.06 -3.20
C GLU A 15 -6.24 4.99 -2.66
N VAL A 16 -4.94 5.31 -2.48
CA VAL A 16 -3.89 4.35 -2.13
C VAL A 16 -2.85 4.91 -1.14
N GLY A 17 -1.94 4.03 -0.70
CA GLY A 17 -0.73 4.42 0.03
C GLY A 17 -0.84 4.32 1.56
N SER A 18 -2.04 4.10 2.10
CA SER A 18 -2.25 3.72 3.51
C SER A 18 -3.38 2.69 3.64
N LEU A 19 -3.37 1.94 4.75
CA LEU A 19 -4.40 0.97 5.08
C LEU A 19 -5.50 1.66 5.90
N GLU A 20 -6.51 2.16 5.21
CA GLU A 20 -7.66 2.87 5.78
C GLU A 20 -8.96 2.40 5.10
N PRO A 21 -10.10 2.37 5.82
CA PRO A 21 -11.39 2.06 5.20
C PRO A 21 -11.71 2.98 4.01
N GLY A 22 -12.15 2.39 2.90
CA GLY A 22 -12.53 3.12 1.69
C GLY A 22 -11.43 3.28 0.63
N LYS A 23 -10.18 2.91 0.94
CA LYS A 23 -9.06 2.87 -0.02
C LYS A 23 -8.97 1.53 -0.74
N LEU A 24 -8.24 1.49 -1.85
CA LEU A 24 -7.93 0.24 -2.55
C LEU A 24 -7.12 -0.69 -1.65
N ALA A 25 -7.43 -1.98 -1.72
CA ALA A 25 -6.82 -3.02 -0.88
C ALA A 25 -5.49 -3.56 -1.48
N ASP A 26 -4.68 -2.65 -2.02
CA ASP A 26 -3.35 -2.97 -2.56
C ASP A 26 -2.35 -3.14 -1.41
N ASN A 27 -2.09 -4.40 -1.04
CA ASN A 27 -1.32 -4.74 0.16
C ASN A 27 -0.12 -5.62 -0.15
N HIS A 28 1.02 -5.32 0.47
CA HIS A 28 2.23 -6.12 0.40
C HIS A 28 2.59 -6.64 1.80
N VAL A 29 2.51 -7.96 1.98
CA VAL A 29 2.81 -8.61 3.26
C VAL A 29 4.24 -9.13 3.21
N LEU A 30 5.04 -8.70 4.18
CA LEU A 30 6.46 -9.06 4.35
C LEU A 30 6.65 -9.81 5.67
N ASP A 31 7.65 -10.70 5.73
CA ASP A 31 8.13 -11.24 7.00
C ASP A 31 9.17 -10.31 7.67
N ARG A 32 9.73 -10.76 8.79
CA ARG A 32 10.74 -9.99 9.55
C ARG A 32 12.05 -9.79 8.75
N GLN A 33 12.32 -10.64 7.78
CA GLN A 33 13.48 -10.60 6.90
C GLN A 33 13.19 -9.85 5.60
N LEU A 34 12.00 -9.24 5.48
CA LEU A 34 11.52 -8.52 4.31
C LEU A 34 11.29 -9.41 3.08
N TYR A 35 11.15 -10.72 3.27
CA TYR A 35 10.69 -11.59 2.19
C TYR A 35 9.20 -11.42 1.96
N THR A 36 8.83 -11.33 0.69
CA THR A 36 7.43 -11.25 0.27
C THR A 36 6.70 -12.52 0.65
N GLN A 37 5.66 -12.37 1.44
CA GLN A 37 4.75 -13.46 1.81
C GLN A 37 3.52 -13.46 0.91
N ARG A 38 2.93 -12.28 0.64
CA ARG A 38 1.74 -12.11 -0.20
C ARG A 38 1.70 -10.72 -0.83
N VAL A 39 1.03 -10.61 -1.97
CA VAL A 39 0.66 -9.35 -2.63
C VAL A 39 -0.82 -9.43 -2.98
N PHE A 40 -1.57 -8.38 -2.65
CA PHE A 40 -2.97 -8.19 -3.01
C PHE A 40 -3.04 -6.97 -3.93
N ILE A 41 -3.85 -7.06 -4.99
CA ILE A 41 -4.09 -5.98 -5.96
C ILE A 41 -5.60 -5.91 -6.14
N GLU A 42 -6.17 -4.74 -5.91
CA GLU A 42 -7.61 -4.46 -5.99
C GLU A 42 -8.50 -5.30 -5.05
N GLY A 43 -7.92 -5.92 -4.01
CA GLY A 43 -8.63 -6.75 -3.02
C GLY A 43 -8.39 -8.23 -3.16
#